data_AF-A0A8T3XFR3-F1
#
_entry.id   AF-A0A8T3XFR3-F1
#
_cell.length_a   1.000
_cell.length_b   1.000
_cell.length_c   1.000
_cell.angle_alpha   90.00
_cell.angle_beta   90.00
_cell.angle_gamma   90.00
#
_symmetry.space_group_name_H-M   'P 1'
#
loop_
_entity.id
_entity.type
_entity.pdbx_description
1 polymer ?
#
loop_
_entity_poly.entity_id
_entity_poly.type
_entity_poly.pdbx_seq_one_letter_code
_entity_poly.pdbx_strand_id
1 'polypeptide(L)'
;MANKSGNFYGVMLIVLMVITLIGLFTAKPSTTGFTVKENYEYSYSAFDVPIHEDEQGTCLDGSLYGECSTLIKPKFCVNGDLVDYCALCGCDEGNICSNNKCVKSP
;
A
#
# COMPACT_ATOMS: atom_id res chain seq x y z
N MET A 1 -30.44 33.74 45.65
CA MET A 1 -31.10 32.63 46.38
C MET A 1 -30.80 31.34 45.62
N ALA A 2 -29.79 30.57 46.05
CA ALA A 2 -29.47 29.29 45.41
C ALA A 2 -30.44 28.22 45.93
N ASN A 3 -31.26 27.67 45.04
CA ASN A 3 -32.20 26.61 45.36
C ASN A 3 -31.44 25.37 45.85
N LYS A 4 -31.60 25.05 47.13
CA LYS A 4 -30.91 23.96 47.83
C LYS A 4 -31.76 22.68 47.76
N SER A 5 -31.98 22.18 46.55
CA SER A 5 -32.49 20.83 46.27
C SER A 5 -31.83 20.23 45.02
N GLY A 6 -30.54 20.54 44.82
CA GLY A 6 -29.75 19.94 43.76
C GLY A 6 -29.54 18.45 44.03
N ASN A 7 -29.95 17.60 43.09
CA ASN A 7 -29.68 16.16 43.13
C ASN A 7 -28.17 15.96 43.22
N PHE A 8 -27.68 15.69 44.44
CA PHE A 8 -26.25 15.51 44.74
C PHE A 8 -25.61 14.51 43.78
N TYR A 9 -26.33 13.42 43.49
CA TYR A 9 -25.95 12.40 42.51
C TYR A 9 -25.84 12.95 41.09
N GLY A 10 -26.70 13.89 40.68
CA GLY A 10 -26.63 14.53 39.37
C GLY A 10 -25.39 15.41 39.23
N VAL A 11 -25.06 16.19 40.26
CA VAL A 11 -23.83 17.00 40.27
C VAL A 11 -22.59 16.10 40.26
N MET A 12 -22.60 15.00 41.02
CA MET A 12 -21.53 14.00 41.00
C MET A 12 -21.36 13.35 39.61
N LEU A 13 -22.46 13.03 38.92
CA LEU A 13 -22.42 12.45 37.57
C LEU A 13 -21.81 13.42 36.55
N ILE A 14 -22.18 14.71 36.64
CA ILE A 14 -21.62 15.75 35.77
C ILE A 14 -20.12 15.89 36.01
N VAL A 15 -19.67 15.89 37.27
CA VAL A 15 -18.24 15.95 37.62
C VAL A 15 -17.47 14.76 37.06
N LEU A 16 -18.02 13.54 37.18
CA LEU A 16 -17.40 12.34 36.63
C LEU A 16 -17.30 12.37 35.10
N MET A 17 -18.35 12.81 34.41
CA MET A 17 -18.33 12.98 32.94
C MET A 17 -17.28 13.99 32.48
N VAL A 18 -17.11 15.09 33.22
CA VAL A 18 -16.09 16.10 32.87
C VAL A 18 -14.68 15.53 33.06
N ILE A 19 -14.43 14.79 34.13
CA ILE A 19 -13.12 14.18 34.40
C ILE A 19 -12.79 13.13 33.33
N THR A 20 -13.75 12.29 32.93
CA THR A 20 -13.51 11.28 31.89
C THR A 20 -13.21 11.93 30.53
N LEU A 21 -13.97 12.96 30.14
CA LEU A 21 -13.71 13.70 28.90
C LEU A 21 -12.32 14.32 28.88
N ILE A 22 -11.90 14.98 29.97
CA ILE A 22 -10.55 15.54 30.09
C ILE A 22 -9.49 14.43 29.98
N GLY A 23 -9.72 13.28 30.61
CA GLY A 23 -8.84 12.11 30.51
C GLY A 23 -8.68 11.62 29.07
N LEU A 24 -9.76 11.56 28.29
CA LEU A 24 -9.71 11.14 26.88
C LEU A 24 -8.93 12.13 25.99
N PHE A 25 -9.07 13.44 26.22
CA PHE A 25 -8.35 14.44 25.42
C PHE A 25 -6.88 14.60 25.81
N THR A 26 -6.52 14.27 27.05
CA THR A 26 -5.14 14.40 27.57
C THR A 26 -4.33 13.11 27.46
N ALA A 27 -4.98 11.95 27.37
CA ALA A 27 -4.31 10.69 27.11
C ALA A 27 -3.81 10.68 25.66
N LYS A 28 -2.49 10.74 25.49
CA LYS A 28 -1.87 10.40 24.20
C LYS A 28 -2.21 8.92 23.93
N PRO A 29 -2.66 8.56 22.71
CA PRO A 29 -2.87 7.15 22.38
C PRO A 29 -1.53 6.42 22.53
N SER A 30 -1.51 5.35 23.33
CA SER A 30 -0.38 4.44 23.37
C SER A 30 -0.34 3.72 22.03
N THR A 31 0.70 3.97 21.23
CA THR A 31 0.93 3.23 19.99
C THR A 31 1.32 1.82 20.37
N THR A 32 0.37 0.87 20.25
CA THR A 32 0.71 -0.55 20.31
C THR A 32 1.58 -0.86 19.09
N GLY A 33 2.88 -1.07 19.32
CA GLY A 33 3.89 -1.15 18.28
C GLY A 33 3.70 -2.36 17.35
N PHE A 34 3.21 -2.09 16.15
CA PHE A 34 3.78 -2.65 14.93
C PHE A 34 4.21 -1.47 14.07
N THR A 35 5.39 -0.91 14.38
CA THR A 35 5.96 0.18 13.60
C THR A 35 6.88 -0.40 12.54
N VAL A 36 6.45 -0.34 11.27
CA VAL A 36 7.37 -0.36 10.14
C VAL A 36 8.20 0.91 10.26
N LYS A 37 9.53 0.77 10.28
CA LYS A 37 10.44 1.91 10.30
C LYS A 37 10.35 2.59 8.93
N GLU A 38 9.45 3.55 8.78
CA GLU A 38 9.54 4.50 7.67
C GLU A 38 10.77 5.38 7.92
N ASN A 39 11.83 5.15 7.15
CA ASN A 39 12.89 6.13 7.02
C ASN A 39 12.25 7.39 6.41
N TYR A 40 11.95 8.39 7.24
CA TYR A 40 11.59 9.75 6.80
C TYR A 40 12.82 10.51 6.30
N GLU A 41 13.46 9.94 5.29
CA GLU A 41 14.30 10.69 4.37
C GLU A 41 13.81 10.37 2.96
N TYR A 42 12.57 10.75 2.66
CA TYR A 42 12.18 11.23 1.33
C TYR A 42 10.77 11.82 1.38
N SER A 43 10.68 13.13 1.61
CA SER A 43 9.52 13.93 1.20
C SER A 43 10.02 15.27 0.66
N TYR A 44 9.79 15.43 -0.65
CA TYR A 44 9.88 16.62 -1.51
C TYR A 44 11.25 17.16 -1.98
N SER A 45 11.58 16.80 -3.23
CA SER A 45 12.10 17.63 -4.33
C SER A 45 12.98 18.85 -4.02
N ALA A 46 14.29 18.72 -4.26
CA ALA A 46 15.20 19.81 -4.68
C ALA A 46 16.46 19.28 -5.39
N PHE A 47 16.34 18.17 -6.12
CA PHE A 47 17.34 17.79 -7.10
C PHE A 47 16.64 17.88 -8.44
N ASP A 48 16.99 18.89 -9.23
CA ASP A 48 16.72 18.92 -10.66
C ASP A 48 17.51 17.77 -11.30
N VAL A 49 17.09 16.52 -11.06
CA VAL A 49 17.37 15.46 -11.99
C VAL A 49 16.49 15.86 -13.16
N PRO A 50 17.01 16.05 -14.38
CA PRO A 50 16.15 16.01 -15.54
C PRO A 50 15.49 14.63 -15.51
N ILE A 51 14.29 14.56 -14.94
CA ILE A 51 13.42 13.43 -15.13
C ILE A 51 13.09 13.55 -16.61
N HIS A 52 13.88 12.86 -17.43
CA HIS A 52 13.40 12.46 -18.73
C HIS A 52 12.05 11.80 -18.42
N GLU A 53 10.98 12.45 -18.82
CA GLU A 53 9.68 11.82 -19.01
C GLU A 53 9.91 10.71 -20.02
N ASP A 54 10.39 9.58 -19.52
CA ASP A 54 10.40 8.35 -20.25
C ASP A 54 9.53 7.38 -19.47
N GLU A 55 8.65 6.75 -20.20
CA GLU A 55 7.43 6.06 -19.80
C GLU A 55 7.74 4.70 -19.10
N GLN A 56 8.77 4.64 -18.26
CA GLN A 56 9.47 3.38 -17.95
C GLN A 56 8.94 2.66 -16.71
N GLY A 57 7.65 2.34 -16.71
CA GLY A 57 7.06 1.42 -15.74
C GLY A 57 6.08 0.42 -16.35
N THR A 58 5.70 0.60 -17.62
CA THR A 58 4.64 -0.17 -18.23
C THR A 58 5.07 -0.63 -19.61
N CYS A 59 4.82 -1.90 -19.91
CA CYS A 59 5.06 -2.47 -21.23
C CYS A 59 3.91 -2.14 -22.21
N LEU A 60 4.14 -2.42 -23.50
CA LEU A 60 3.18 -2.14 -24.59
C LEU A 60 1.77 -2.72 -24.35
N ASP A 61 1.68 -3.82 -23.60
CA ASP A 61 0.45 -4.52 -23.27
C ASP A 61 -0.26 -3.97 -22.01
N GLY A 62 0.30 -2.96 -21.36
CA GLY A 62 -0.20 -2.39 -20.11
C GLY A 62 0.32 -3.08 -18.85
N SER A 63 1.22 -4.06 -18.97
CA SER A 63 1.79 -4.75 -17.81
C SER A 63 2.85 -3.90 -17.12
N LEU A 64 2.88 -3.93 -15.79
CA LEU A 64 3.85 -3.18 -15.01
C LEU A 64 5.23 -3.84 -15.04
N TYR A 65 6.28 -3.05 -14.84
CA TYR A 65 7.64 -3.54 -14.70
C TYR A 65 7.73 -4.62 -13.61
N GLY A 66 8.31 -5.76 -13.96
CA GLY A 66 8.41 -6.90 -13.04
C GLY A 66 7.16 -7.78 -12.97
N GLU A 67 6.13 -7.50 -13.77
CA GLU A 67 4.92 -8.32 -13.88
C GLU A 67 4.91 -9.17 -15.17
N CYS A 68 4.17 -10.26 -15.10
CA CYS A 68 3.85 -11.08 -16.27
C CYS A 68 2.72 -10.46 -17.07
N SER A 69 2.83 -10.55 -18.39
CA SER A 69 1.76 -10.15 -19.28
C SER A 69 0.51 -10.98 -19.08
N THR A 70 -0.59 -10.31 -18.77
CA THR A 70 -1.91 -10.95 -18.65
C THR A 70 -2.54 -11.20 -20.03
N LEU A 71 -2.13 -10.43 -21.04
CA LEU A 71 -2.64 -10.52 -22.41
C LEU A 71 -1.82 -11.50 -23.26
N ILE A 72 -0.50 -11.56 -23.06
CA ILE A 72 0.43 -12.26 -23.96
C ILE A 72 1.36 -13.15 -23.15
N LYS A 73 1.02 -14.43 -22.98
CA LYS A 73 1.94 -15.40 -22.38
C LYS A 73 2.96 -15.87 -23.43
N PRO A 74 4.24 -16.10 -23.08
CA PRO A 74 4.85 -16.05 -21.74
C PRO A 74 5.62 -14.73 -21.47
N LYS A 75 5.08 -13.57 -21.85
CA LYS A 75 5.84 -12.34 -21.80
C LYS A 75 5.98 -11.82 -20.37
N PHE A 76 7.16 -11.29 -20.07
CA PHE A 76 7.52 -10.66 -18.81
C PHE A 76 8.00 -9.24 -19.09
N CYS A 77 7.53 -8.28 -18.30
CA CYS A 77 7.82 -6.87 -18.53
C CYS A 77 9.13 -6.46 -17.85
N VAL A 78 10.12 -6.06 -18.66
CA VAL A 78 11.44 -5.61 -18.20
C VAL A 78 11.79 -4.32 -18.90
N ASN A 79 11.93 -3.22 -18.14
CA ASN A 79 12.28 -1.89 -18.64
C ASN A 79 11.42 -1.41 -19.83
N GLY A 80 10.12 -1.72 -19.83
CA GLY A 80 9.19 -1.37 -20.93
C GLY A 80 9.13 -2.39 -22.07
N ASP A 81 10.03 -3.38 -22.08
CA ASP A 81 10.07 -4.44 -23.08
C ASP A 81 9.43 -5.76 -22.59
N LEU A 82 8.75 -6.44 -23.50
CA LEU A 82 8.13 -7.75 -23.27
C LEU A 82 9.06 -8.88 -23.71
N VAL A 83 9.74 -9.49 -22.75
CA VAL A 83 10.68 -10.60 -22.98
C VAL A 83 10.01 -11.94 -22.71
N ASP A 84 10.35 -12.99 -23.48
CA ASP A 84 9.82 -14.33 -23.23
C ASP A 84 10.42 -14.91 -21.93
N TYR A 85 9.57 -15.21 -20.95
CA TYR A 85 9.99 -15.81 -19.68
C TYR A 85 8.96 -16.79 -19.11
N CYS A 86 8.75 -17.91 -19.81
CA CYS A 86 7.74 -18.90 -19.43
C CYS A 86 8.03 -19.62 -18.11
N ALA A 87 9.27 -19.61 -17.62
CA ALA A 87 9.61 -20.19 -16.33
C ALA A 87 8.89 -19.47 -15.18
N LEU A 88 8.62 -18.17 -15.35
CA LEU A 88 7.90 -17.34 -14.39
C LEU A 88 6.44 -17.16 -14.79
N CYS A 89 6.17 -16.82 -16.05
CA CYS A 89 4.83 -16.41 -16.51
C CYS A 89 3.95 -17.56 -17.01
N GLY A 90 4.52 -18.76 -17.15
CA GLY A 90 3.81 -19.93 -17.66
C GLY A 90 3.44 -19.82 -19.14
N CYS A 91 2.78 -20.86 -19.64
CA CYS A 91 2.31 -20.98 -21.02
C CYS A 91 0.81 -21.20 -21.07
N ASP A 92 0.20 -20.97 -22.24
CA ASP A 92 -1.19 -21.35 -22.50
C ASP A 92 -1.38 -22.87 -22.49
N GLU A 93 -2.63 -23.30 -22.36
CA GLU A 93 -3.00 -24.71 -22.30
C GLU A 93 -2.48 -25.49 -23.53
N GLY A 94 -1.87 -26.66 -23.27
CA GLY A 94 -1.28 -27.49 -24.31
C GLY A 94 0.13 -27.08 -24.76
N ASN A 95 0.70 -26.01 -24.20
CA ASN A 95 2.09 -25.62 -24.44
C ASN A 95 2.94 -25.87 -23.18
N ILE A 96 4.19 -26.26 -23.40
CA ILE A 96 5.21 -26.45 -22.35
C ILE A 96 6.28 -25.37 -22.45
N CYS A 97 6.85 -25.00 -21.29
CA CYS A 97 7.96 -24.07 -21.23
C CYS A 97 9.26 -24.78 -21.62
N SER A 98 9.90 -24.32 -22.70
CA SER A 98 11.19 -24.83 -23.17
C SER A 98 12.09 -23.66 -23.58
N ASN A 99 13.26 -23.53 -22.95
CA ASN A 99 14.19 -22.41 -23.16
C ASN A 99 13.53 -21.02 -23.04
N ASN A 100 12.74 -20.81 -21.98
CA ASN A 100 11.97 -19.58 -21.72
C ASN A 100 10.90 -19.23 -22.78
N LYS A 101 10.65 -20.11 -23.75
CA LYS A 101 9.60 -19.98 -24.75
C LYS A 101 8.51 -21.04 -24.58
N CYS A 102 7.30 -20.71 -24.99
CA CYS A 102 6.22 -21.69 -25.06
C CYS A 102 6.31 -22.47 -26.36
N VAL A 103 6.41 -23.79 -26.26
CA VAL A 103 6.37 -24.73 -27.39
C VAL A 103 5.22 -25.70 -27.21
N LYS A 104 4.59 -26.17 -28.30
CA LYS A 104 3.51 -27.16 -28.20
C LYS A 104 4.01 -28.43 -27.50
N SER A 105 3.22 -28.93 -26.55
CA SER A 105 3.46 -30.24 -25.97
C SER A 105 3.34 -31.30 -27.07
N PRO A 106 4.31 -32.23 -27.18
CA PRO A 106 4.22 -33.38 -28.08
C PRO A 106 3.10 -34.34 -27.66
#